data_AF-A0A8S4QFR2-F1
#
_entry.id   AF-A0A8S4QFR2-F1
#
_cell.length_a   1.000
_cell.length_b   1.000
_cell.length_c   1.000
_cell.angle_alpha   90.00
_cell.angle_beta   90.00
_cell.angle_gamma   90.00
#
_symmetry.space_group_name_H-M   'P 1'
#
loop_
_entity.id
_entity.type
_entity.pdbx_description
1 polymer ?
#
loop_
_entity_poly.entity_id
_entity_poly.type
_entity_poly.pdbx_seq_one_letter_code
_entity_poly.pdbx_strand_id
1 'polypeptide(L)' 'YFQMNSFEQFCINYCNEKLQQFFNERILKNEQELYRREGLNVPEIRFVDNQDCIGKLLNILFSQ' A
#
# COMPACT_ATOMS: atom_id res chain seq x y z
N TYR A 1 21.15 -8.55 -2.54
CA TYR A 1 20.30 -9.35 -1.63
C TYR A 1 20.96 -9.37 -0.26
N PHE A 2 20.30 -8.87 0.78
CA PHE A 2 20.79 -9.00 2.15
C PHE A 2 20.47 -10.41 2.66
N GLN A 3 21.47 -11.08 3.26
CA GLN A 3 21.39 -12.50 3.65
C GLN A 3 20.46 -12.77 4.83
N MET A 4 20.10 -11.75 5.61
CA MET A 4 19.19 -11.87 6.75
C MET A 4 18.43 -10.55 6.88
N ASN A 5 17.11 -10.57 6.75
CA ASN A 5 16.28 -9.43 7.11
C ASN A 5 16.09 -9.47 8.63
N SER A 6 16.52 -8.43 9.33
CA SER A 6 16.27 -8.29 10.76
C SER A 6 14.86 -7.76 11.01
N PHE A 7 14.45 -7.77 12.28
CA PHE A 7 13.16 -7.24 12.72
C PHE A 7 12.97 -5.77 12.28
N GLU A 8 14.04 -4.99 12.23
CA GLU A 8 14.03 -3.60 11.78
C GLU A 8 13.63 -3.48 10.30
N GLN A 9 14.16 -4.33 9.41
CA GLN A 9 13.71 -4.33 8.01
C GLN A 9 12.26 -4.79 7.87
N PHE A 10 11.80 -5.70 8.73
CA PHE A 10 10.38 -6.05 8.78
C PHE A 10 9.52 -4.83 9.12
N CYS A 11 9.85 -4.08 10.17
CA CYS A 11 9.12 -2.88 10.57
C CYS A 11 9.11 -1.81 9.47
N ILE A 12 10.25 -1.62 8.78
CA ILE A 12 10.35 -0.71 7.64
C ILE A 12 9.42 -1.13 6.51
N ASN A 13 9.43 -2.42 6.14
CA ASN A 13 8.58 -2.94 5.07
C ASN A 13 7.09 -2.84 5.44
N TYR A 14 6.72 -3.17 6.68
CA TYR A 14 5.34 -3.02 7.15
C TYR A 14 4.85 -1.57 7.11
N CYS A 15 5.68 -0.62 7.54
CA CYS A 15 5.37 0.80 7.44
C CYS A 15 5.19 1.25 5.98
N ASN A 16 6.05 0.81 5.07
CA ASN A 16 5.93 1.12 3.64
C ASN A 16 4.63 0.56 3.04
N GLU A 17 4.27 -0.68 3.36
CA GLU A 17 3.02 -1.28 2.89
C GLU A 17 1.80 -0.52 3.43
N LYS A 18 1.82 -0.07 4.70
CA LYS A 18 0.74 0.76 5.26
C LYS A 18 0.65 2.14 4.61
N LEU A 19 1.79 2.77 4.30
CA LEU A 19 1.82 4.05 3.58
C LEU A 19 1.29 3.89 2.15
N GLN A 20 1.64 2.80 1.47
CA GLN A 20 1.13 2.51 0.13
C GLN A 20 -0.37 2.26 0.12
N GLN A 21 -0.90 1.54 1.12
CA GLN A 21 -2.35 1.37 1.31
C GLN A 21 -3.04 2.74 1.47
N PHE A 22 -2.50 3.58 2.36
CA PHE A 22 -3.06 4.92 2.61
C PHE A 22 -3.04 5.80 1.35
N PHE A 23 -1.93 5.80 0.60
CA PHE A 23 -1.80 6.57 -0.64
C PHE A 23 -2.84 6.15 -1.68
N ASN A 24 -2.97 4.84 -1.92
CA ASN A 24 -3.93 4.28 -2.87
C ASN A 24 -5.38 4.57 -2.48
N GLU A 25 -5.74 4.43 -1.20
CA GLU A 25 -7.11 4.63 -0.75
C GLU A 25 -7.53 6.10 -0.66
N ARG A 26 -6.62 7.00 -0.24
CA ARG A 26 -6.95 8.40 0.01
C ARG A 26 -6.58 9.30 -1.14
N ILE A 27 -5.32 9.29 -1.55
CA ILE A 27 -4.81 10.25 -2.53
C ILE A 27 -5.36 9.91 -3.91
N LEU A 28 -5.18 8.66 -4.35
CA LEU A 28 -5.58 8.26 -5.70
C LEU A 28 -7.10 8.34 -5.91
N LYS A 29 -7.91 7.93 -4.92
CA LYS A 29 -9.37 8.07 -5.00
C LYS A 29 -9.80 9.53 -5.07
N ASN A 30 -9.19 10.41 -4.27
CA ASN A 30 -9.51 11.83 -4.29
C ASN A 30 -9.13 12.49 -5.62
N GLU A 31 -7.97 12.13 -6.20
CA GLU A 31 -7.56 12.63 -7.51
C GLU A 31 -8.50 12.16 -8.62
N GLN A 32 -8.92 10.90 -8.61
CA GLN A 32 -9.88 10.41 -9.61
C GLN A 32 -11.26 11.07 -9.48
N GLU A 33 -11.71 11.35 -8.26
CA GLU A 33 -12.94 12.13 -8.03
C GLU A 33 -12.78 13.56 -8.55
N LEU A 34 -11.62 14.19 -8.34
CA LEU A 34 -11.33 15.51 -8.88
C LEU A 34 -11.34 15.51 -10.41
N TYR A 35 -10.71 14.52 -11.05
CA TYR A 35 -10.73 14.38 -12.51
C TYR A 35 -12.14 14.20 -13.05
N ARG A 36 -12.97 13.40 -12.37
CA ARG A 36 -14.39 13.23 -12.71
C ARG A 36 -15.18 14.53 -12.59
N ARG A 37 -14.93 15.30 -11.51
CA ARG A 37 -15.59 16.58 -11.25
C ARG A 37 -15.23 17.65 -12.29
N GLU A 38 -13.97 17.71 -12.69
CA GLU A 38 -13.45 18.66 -13.68
C GLU A 38 -13.72 18.20 -15.13
N GLY A 39 -14.32 17.03 -15.34
CA GLY A 39 -14.63 16.50 -16.67
C GLY A 39 -13.40 16.05 -17.47
N LEU A 40 -12.31 15.72 -16.79
CA LEU A 40 -11.09 15.22 -17.43
C LEU A 40 -11.25 13.75 -17.79
N ASN A 41 -11.08 13.41 -19.06
CA ASN A 41 -11.10 12.03 -19.57
C ASN A 41 -9.79 11.29 -19.24
N VAL A 42 -9.49 11.13 -17.96
CA VAL A 42 -8.38 10.30 -17.49
C VAL A 42 -8.91 8.88 -17.23
N PRO A 43 -8.27 7.82 -17.76
CA PRO A 43 -8.69 6.45 -17.49
C PRO A 43 -8.55 6.13 -16.01
N GLU A 44 -9.51 5.36 -15.48
CA GLU A 44 -9.50 4.90 -14.08
C GLU A 44 -8.22 4.08 -13.81
N ILE A 45 -7.40 4.55 -12.87
CA ILE A 45 -6.21 3.83 -12.43
C ILE A 45 -6.65 2.76 -11.44
N ARG A 46 -6.57 1.50 -11.85
CA ARG A 46 -6.74 0.35 -10.95
C ARG A 46 -5.43 0.12 -10.20
N PHE A 47 -5.49 0.16 -8.88
CA PHE A 47 -4.35 -0.17 -8.02
C PHE A 47 -4.54 -1.57 -7.41
N VAL A 48 -3.43 -2.25 -7.17
CA VAL A 48 -3.43 -3.55 -6.50
C VAL A 48 -3.58 -3.33 -5.01
N ASP A 49 -4.55 -4.02 -4.40
CA ASP A 49 -4.72 -4.03 -2.96
C ASP A 49 -3.57 -4.83 -2.32
N ASN A 50 -2.84 -4.21 -1.39
CA ASN A 50 -1.73 -4.81 -0.69
C ASN A 50 -2.12 -5.39 0.69
N GLN A 51 -3.41 -5.45 1.02
CA GLN A 51 -3.89 -6.03 2.28
C GLN A 51 -3.44 -7.48 2.49
N ASP A 52 -3.37 -8.29 1.43
CA ASP A 52 -2.85 -9.66 1.52
C ASP A 52 -1.36 -9.70 1.93
N CYS A 53 -0.56 -8.74 1.45
CA CYS A 53 0.85 -8.61 1.84
C CYS A 53 0.97 -8.18 3.31
N ILE A 54 0.17 -7.22 3.73
CA ILE A 54 0.10 -6.75 5.13
C ILE A 54 -0.33 -7.89 6.07
N GLY A 55 -1.33 -8.68 5.68
CA GLY A 55 -1.82 -9.81 6.46
C GLY A 55 -0.78 -10.92 6.62
N LYS A 56 -0.04 -11.24 5.56
CA LYS A 56 1.07 -12.21 5.62
C LYS A 56 2.22 -11.71 6.51
N LEU A 57 2.56 -10.42 6.44
CA LEU A 57 3.56 -9.80 7.31
C LEU A 57 3.14 -9.87 8.79
N LEU A 58 1.89 -9.54 9.12
CA LEU A 58 1.37 -9.63 10.50
C LEU A 58 1.40 -11.07 11.05
N ASN A 59 1.03 -12.06 10.24
CA ASN A 59 1.09 -13.46 10.67
C ASN A 59 2.52 -13.93 10.99
N ILE A 60 3.53 -13.40 10.29
CA ILE A 60 4.94 -13.68 10.59
C ILE A 60 5.37 -13.04 11.92
N LEU A 61 4.86 -11.84 12.25
CA LEU A 61 5.11 -11.18 13.54
C LEU A 61 4.51 -11.94 14.73
N PHE A 62 3.28 -12.44 14.60
CA PHE A 62 2.58 -13.12 15.70
C PHE A 62 2.97 -14.59 15.87
N SER A 63 3.76 -15.14 14.94
CA SER A 63 4.27 -16.50 14.98
C SER A 63 5.70 -16.60 15.55
N GLN A 64 6.30 -15.50 16.01
CA GLN A 64 7.57 -15.47 16.75
C GLN A 64 7.35 -15.20 18.24
#